data_AF-A0A6P1EQ22-F1
#
_entry.id   AF-A0A6P1EQ22-F1
#
_cell.length_a   1.000
_cell.length_b   1.000
_cell.length_c   1.000
_cell.angle_alpha   90.00
_cell.angle_beta   90.00
_cell.angle_gamma   90.00
#
_symmetry.space_group_name_H-M   'P 1'
#
loop_
_entity.id
_entity.type
_entity.pdbx_description
1 polymer ?
#
loop_
_entity_poly.entity_id
_entity_poly.type
_entity_poly.pdbx_seq_one_letter_code
_entity_poly.pdbx_strand_id
1 'polypeptide(L)'
;MQIVLRCATTQQFLSFHEQQWLHGIDPVAHPWLAQMLRAPRGGVAPDDLPAAMDALLACLADQDPADTVVRRSGLRLLLWLATGQRQGQPVSWQHR
;
A
#
# COMPACT_ATOMS: atom_id res chain seq x y z
N MET A 1 -23.11 -2.50 11.36
CA MET A 1 -22.26 -3.49 10.69
C MET A 1 -20.81 -3.11 10.97
N GLN A 2 -20.14 -3.80 11.91
CA GLN A 2 -18.81 -3.41 12.38
C GLN A 2 -17.76 -4.16 11.55
N ILE A 3 -17.05 -3.45 10.67
CA ILE A 3 -15.95 -4.03 9.89
C ILE A 3 -14.76 -4.15 10.84
N VAL A 4 -14.56 -5.35 11.40
CA VAL A 4 -13.38 -5.66 12.22
C VAL A 4 -12.21 -5.92 11.26
N LEU A 5 -11.44 -4.87 10.96
CA LEU A 5 -10.14 -5.00 10.32
C LEU A 5 -9.17 -5.62 11.34
N ARG A 6 -9.15 -6.95 11.41
CA ARG A 6 -8.09 -7.68 12.11
C ARG A 6 -6.78 -7.27 11.44
N CYS A 7 -5.90 -6.56 12.15
CA CYS A 7 -4.55 -6.30 11.67
C CYS A 7 -3.97 -7.66 11.27
N ALA A 8 -3.80 -7.88 9.96
CA ALA A 8 -3.04 -9.01 9.48
C ALA A 8 -1.69 -8.90 10.19
N THR A 9 -1.38 -9.87 11.05
CA THR A 9 -0.11 -10.00 11.73
C THR A 9 0.98 -9.67 10.74
N THR A 10 1.72 -8.61 11.03
CA THR A 10 2.86 -8.04 10.29
C THR A 10 3.52 -9.03 9.35
N GLN A 11 2.93 -9.24 8.17
CA GLN A 11 3.66 -9.91 7.10
C GLN A 11 4.70 -8.88 6.71
N GLN A 12 5.96 -9.12 7.05
CA GLN A 12 7.06 -8.24 6.65
C GLN A 12 7.34 -8.33 5.14
N PHE A 13 6.60 -9.18 4.44
CA PHE A 13 6.82 -9.52 3.03
C PHE A 13 5.58 -9.21 2.18
N LEU A 14 5.83 -8.78 0.96
CA LEU A 14 4.84 -8.71 -0.10
C LEU A 14 4.40 -10.13 -0.48
N SER A 15 3.10 -10.33 -0.73
CA SER A 15 2.59 -11.58 -1.30
C SER A 15 3.06 -11.76 -2.74
N PHE A 16 3.01 -13.01 -3.24
CA PHE A 16 3.40 -13.32 -4.62
C PHE A 16 2.71 -12.40 -5.65
N HIS A 17 1.40 -12.18 -5.51
CA HIS A 17 0.64 -11.31 -6.40
C HIS A 17 1.01 -9.83 -6.28
N GLU A 18 1.36 -9.35 -5.08
CA GLU A 18 1.85 -7.98 -4.88
C GLU A 18 3.23 -7.81 -5.54
N GLN A 19 4.13 -8.78 -5.38
CA GLN A 19 5.44 -8.76 -6.02
C GLN A 19 5.31 -8.84 -7.55
N GLN A 20 4.52 -9.77 -8.07
CA GLN A 20 4.29 -9.94 -9.50
C GLN A 20 3.73 -8.67 -10.12
N TRP A 21 2.74 -8.04 -9.47
CA TRP A 21 2.19 -6.78 -9.94
C TRP A 21 3.24 -5.68 -9.93
N LEU A 22 3.92 -5.44 -8.80
CA LEU A 22 4.93 -4.39 -8.68
C LEU A 22 6.09 -4.58 -9.68
N HIS A 23 6.46 -5.83 -10.01
CA HIS A 23 7.46 -6.13 -11.05
C HIS A 23 7.01 -5.73 -12.46
N GLY A 24 5.70 -5.66 -12.71
CA GLY A 24 5.14 -5.22 -13.98
C GLY A 24 4.96 -3.71 -14.11
N ILE A 25 5.21 -2.94 -13.05
CA ILE A 25 5.09 -1.48 -13.06
C ILE A 25 6.36 -0.85 -13.61
N ASP A 26 6.21 0.23 -14.39
CA ASP A 26 7.36 1.03 -14.84
C ASP A 26 8.05 1.70 -13.64
N PRO A 27 9.31 1.34 -13.32
CA PRO A 27 10.03 1.91 -12.19
C PRO A 27 10.42 3.38 -12.40
N VAL A 28 10.43 3.89 -13.63
CA VAL A 28 10.71 5.29 -13.94
C VAL A 28 9.48 6.15 -13.64
N ALA A 29 8.29 5.67 -13.98
CA ALA A 29 7.03 6.35 -13.70
C ALA A 29 6.65 6.29 -12.21
N HIS A 30 6.97 5.18 -11.53
CA HIS A 30 6.61 4.97 -10.13
C HIS A 30 7.82 4.55 -9.27
N PRO A 31 8.80 5.44 -9.05
CA PRO A 31 10.06 5.12 -8.37
C PRO A 31 9.85 4.66 -6.92
N TRP A 32 8.83 5.18 -6.24
CA TRP A 32 8.47 4.76 -4.88
C TRP A 32 7.94 3.32 -4.84
N LEU A 33 7.10 2.92 -5.80
CA LEU A 33 6.60 1.54 -5.91
C LEU A 33 7.75 0.56 -6.23
N ALA A 34 8.67 0.97 -7.09
CA ALA A 34 9.88 0.20 -7.38
C ALA A 34 10.78 0.05 -6.15
N GLN A 35 10.83 1.06 -5.27
CA GLN A 35 11.57 0.97 -4.01
C GLN A 35 10.93 -0.04 -3.04
N MET A 36 9.59 -0.15 -3.00
CA MET A 36 8.91 -1.16 -2.19
C MET A 36 9.27 -2.60 -2.56
N LEU A 37 9.61 -2.89 -3.81
CA LEU A 37 10.11 -4.23 -4.20
C LEU A 37 11.44 -4.57 -3.51
N ARG A 38 12.31 -3.58 -3.34
CA ARG A 38 13.66 -3.76 -2.78
C ARG A 38 13.66 -3.73 -1.25
N ALA A 39 12.81 -2.90 -0.67
CA ALA A 39 12.62 -2.77 0.76
C ALA A 39 11.14 -3.01 1.09
N PRO A 40 10.67 -4.27 1.02
CA PRO A 40 9.28 -4.58 1.29
C PRO A 40 8.92 -4.11 2.69
N ARG A 41 7.99 -3.16 2.76
CA ARG A 41 7.42 -2.67 4.00
C ARG A 41 8.43 -2.02 4.96
N GLY A 42 9.52 -1.46 4.42
CA GLY A 42 10.34 -0.48 5.13
C GLY A 42 9.46 0.70 5.56
N GLY A 43 9.61 1.16 6.81
CA GLY A 43 8.76 2.21 7.36
C GLY A 43 8.76 3.44 6.46
N VAL A 44 7.59 3.81 5.95
CA VAL A 44 7.39 5.11 5.29
C VAL A 44 7.37 6.14 6.40
N ALA A 45 8.18 7.19 6.27
CA ALA A 45 8.14 8.29 7.23
C ALA A 45 6.73 8.88 7.27
N PRO A 46 6.21 9.30 8.44
CA PRO A 46 4.85 9.84 8.56
C PRO A 46 4.58 11.00 7.58
N ASP A 47 5.58 11.85 7.35
CA ASP A 47 5.49 13.01 6.45
C ASP A 47 5.44 12.61 4.97
N ASP A 48 5.99 11.45 4.61
CA ASP A 48 5.99 10.91 3.24
C ASP A 48 4.77 10.03 2.94
N LEU A 49 3.98 9.68 3.97
CA LEU A 49 2.82 8.79 3.82
C LEU A 49 1.76 9.32 2.85
N PRO A 50 1.32 10.59 2.91
CA PRO A 50 0.33 11.11 1.97
C PRO A 50 0.81 10.98 0.52
N ALA A 51 2.08 11.35 0.27
CA ALA A 51 2.69 11.26 -1.06
C ALA A 51 2.80 9.80 -1.53
N ALA A 52 3.14 8.86 -0.64
CA ALA A 52 3.16 7.43 -0.94
C ALA A 52 1.76 6.88 -1.29
N MET A 53 0.72 7.30 -0.56
CA MET A 53 -0.67 6.92 -0.84
C MET A 53 -1.15 7.50 -2.17
N ASP A 54 -0.86 8.77 -2.45
CA ASP A 54 -1.23 9.44 -3.70
C ASP A 54 -0.52 8.78 -4.91
N ALA A 55 0.76 8.45 -4.78
CA ALA A 55 1.51 7.74 -5.82
C ALA A 55 0.92 6.35 -6.12
N LEU A 56 0.47 5.63 -5.08
CA LEU A 56 -0.18 4.33 -5.22
C LEU A 56 -1.56 4.48 -5.88
N LEU A 57 -2.35 5.49 -5.51
CA LEU A 57 -3.65 5.76 -6.11
C LEU A 57 -3.53 6.17 -7.58
N ALA A 58 -2.56 7.03 -7.91
CA ALA A 58 -2.27 7.44 -9.28
C ALA A 58 -1.88 6.22 -10.13
N CYS A 59 -0.99 5.35 -9.62
CA CYS A 59 -0.65 4.11 -10.30
C CYS A 59 -1.89 3.23 -10.53
N LEU A 60 -2.73 3.03 -9.51
CA LEU A 60 -3.95 2.22 -9.65
C LEU A 60 -4.97 2.80 -10.64
N ALA A 61 -5.01 4.12 -10.80
CA ALA A 61 -5.89 4.79 -11.76
C ALA A 61 -5.50 4.51 -13.22
N ASP A 62 -4.21 4.27 -13.48
CA ASP A 62 -3.68 3.95 -14.81
C ASP A 62 -3.76 2.45 -15.16
N GLN A 63 -4.20 1.60 -14.21
CA GLN A 63 -4.31 0.16 -14.40
C GLN A 63 -5.71 -0.26 -14.84
N ASP A 64 -5.82 -1.47 -15.41
CA ASP A 64 -7.12 -2.05 -15.76
C ASP A 64 -7.98 -2.26 -14.50
N PRO A 65 -9.14 -1.59 -14.37
CA PRO A 65 -10.02 -1.74 -13.22
C PRO A 65 -10.67 -3.13 -13.12
N ALA A 66 -10.69 -3.91 -14.20
CA ALA A 66 -11.18 -5.28 -14.23
C ALA A 66 -10.16 -6.28 -13.67
N ASP A 67 -8.87 -5.90 -13.59
CA ASP A 67 -7.84 -6.76 -13.03
C ASP A 67 -8.00 -6.87 -11.50
N THR A 68 -8.59 -8.00 -11.09
CA THR A 68 -8.82 -8.31 -9.68
C THR A 68 -7.54 -8.47 -8.87
N VAL A 69 -6.43 -8.85 -9.50
CA VAL A 69 -5.12 -9.00 -8.85
C VAL A 69 -4.56 -7.62 -8.54
N VAL A 70 -4.56 -6.71 -9.52
CA VAL A 70 -4.11 -5.32 -9.34
C VAL A 70 -4.95 -4.62 -8.28
N ARG A 71 -6.28 -4.69 -8.40
CA ARG A 71 -7.19 -4.05 -7.45
C ARG A 71 -6.98 -4.57 -6.02
N ARG A 72 -6.86 -5.88 -5.84
CA ARG A 72 -6.68 -6.48 -4.51
C ARG A 72 -5.31 -6.16 -3.93
N SER A 73 -4.25 -6.24 -4.73
CA SER A 73 -2.88 -5.94 -4.31
C SER A 73 -2.73 -4.46 -3.94
N GLY A 74 -3.27 -3.55 -4.77
CA GLY A 74 -3.32 -2.12 -4.49
C GLY A 74 -4.05 -1.78 -3.19
N LEU A 75 -5.26 -2.32 -3.00
CA LEU A 75 -6.03 -2.13 -1.77
C LEU A 75 -5.29 -2.67 -0.53
N ARG A 76 -4.61 -3.82 -0.64
CA ARG A 76 -3.79 -4.37 0.45
C ARG A 76 -2.63 -3.46 0.80
N LEU A 77 -1.96 -2.87 -0.19
CA LEU A 77 -0.87 -1.93 0.02
C LEU A 77 -1.35 -0.61 0.64
N LEU A 78 -2.50 -0.08 0.21
CA LEU A 78 -3.14 1.07 0.85
C LEU A 78 -3.49 0.79 2.32
N LEU A 79 -4.08 -0.38 2.60
CA LEU A 79 -4.38 -0.80 3.97
C LEU A 79 -3.10 -0.98 4.80
N TRP A 80 -2.04 -1.52 4.19
CA TRP A 80 -0.74 -1.64 4.87
C TRP A 80 -0.17 -0.27 5.21
N LEU A 81 -0.15 0.69 4.27
CA LEU A 81 0.30 2.06 4.51
C LEU A 81 -0.49 2.73 5.65
N ALA A 82 -1.82 2.61 5.62
CA ALA A 82 -2.70 3.16 6.65
C ALA A 82 -2.55 2.47 8.02
N THR A 83 -2.15 1.19 8.06
CA THR A 83 -2.00 0.43 9.31
C THR A 83 -0.56 0.34 9.82
N GLY A 84 0.45 0.56 8.98
CA GLY A 84 1.86 0.61 9.37
C GLY A 84 2.13 1.72 10.40
N GLN A 85 1.38 2.83 10.32
CA GLN A 85 1.39 3.89 11.33
C GLN A 85 0.76 3.48 12.68
N ARG A 86 -0.08 2.42 12.74
CA ARG A 86 -0.67 1.96 14.01
C ARG A 86 0.35 1.38 14.98
N GLN A 87 1.52 0.94 14.51
CA GLN A 87 2.56 0.38 15.38
C GLN A 87 3.54 1.44 15.94
N GLY A 88 3.28 2.73 15.70
CA GLY A 88 3.93 3.89 16.34
C GLY A 88 2.99 4.91 17.02
N GLN A 89 1.66 4.76 16.88
CA GLN A 89 0.50 5.53 17.44
C GLN A 89 0.41 7.06 17.23
N PRO A 90 -0.80 7.69 17.16
CA PRO A 90 -2.16 7.17 16.93
C PRO A 90 -2.85 7.76 15.66
N VAL A 91 -3.69 6.96 14.99
CA VAL A 91 -4.66 7.45 14.00
C VAL A 91 -5.99 7.73 14.68
N SER A 92 -6.34 9.02 14.87
CA SER A 92 -7.69 9.43 15.24
C SER A 92 -8.57 9.54 14.00
N TRP A 93 -9.46 8.58 13.79
CA TRP A 93 -10.58 8.76 12.85
C TRP A 93 -11.68 9.58 13.54
N GLN A 94 -11.44 10.88 13.74
CA GLN A 94 -12.49 11.82 14.14
C GLN A 94 -12.69 12.83 13.00
N HIS A 95 -13.60 12.49 12.08
CA HIS A 95 -14.32 13.50 11.32
C HIS A 95 -15.69 13.68 12.00
N ARG A 96 -16.03 14.94 12.28
CA ARG A 96 -17.27 15.40 12.93
C ARG A 96 -18.53 14.89 12.23
#